data_AF-A0AAN9UBF9-F1
#
_entry.id   AF-A0AAN9UBF9-F1
#
_cell.length_a   1.000
_cell.length_b   1.000
_cell.length_c   1.000
_cell.angle_alpha   90.00
_cell.angle_beta   90.00
_cell.angle_gamma   90.00
#
_symmetry.space_group_name_H-M   'P 1'
#
loop_
_entity.id
_entity.type
_entity.pdbx_description
1 polymer ?
#
loop_
_entity_poly.entity_id
_entity_poly.type
_entity_poly.pdbx_seq_one_letter_code
_entity_poly.pdbx_strand_id
1 'polypeptide(L)'
;MKPSLQHFENLLKKKETGAFKMGGAVLEDIPADEEVSSMKFAGSTLVVVAESRQAVIDLIKDDIYVKSGVWDLEKAQIWAAKIAFRDP
;
A
#
# COMPACT_ATOMS: atom_id res chain seq x y z
N MET A 1 8.29 5.84 -11.65
CA MET A 1 8.49 4.56 -10.94
C MET A 1 7.65 3.50 -11.65
N LYS A 2 8.17 2.29 -11.93
CA LYS A 2 7.34 1.18 -12.44
C LYS A 2 6.98 0.27 -11.27
N PRO A 3 5.74 -0.25 -11.20
CA PRO A 3 5.32 -1.16 -10.15
C PRO A 3 6.20 -2.41 -10.11
N SER A 4 6.72 -2.75 -8.92
CA SER A 4 7.57 -3.94 -8.73
C SER A 4 6.70 -5.20 -8.75
N LEU A 5 6.98 -6.13 -9.66
CA LEU A 5 6.31 -7.44 -9.71
C LEU A 5 6.41 -8.15 -8.35
N GLN A 6 7.58 -8.09 -7.72
CA GLN A 6 7.80 -8.70 -6.41
C GLN A 6 6.97 -8.05 -5.30
N HIS A 7 6.78 -6.73 -5.34
CA HIS A 7 5.91 -6.02 -4.41
C HIS A 7 4.48 -6.52 -4.53
N PHE A 8 3.95 -6.58 -5.76
CA PHE A 8 2.60 -7.07 -6.02
C PHE A 8 2.41 -8.52 -5.58
N GLU A 9 3.34 -9.42 -5.89
CA GLU A 9 3.29 -10.81 -5.44
C GLU A 9 3.24 -10.93 -3.92
N ASN A 10 4.06 -10.15 -3.20
CA ASN A 10 4.08 -10.16 -1.74
C ASN A 10 2.79 -9.60 -1.15
N LEU A 11 2.24 -8.54 -1.73
CA LEU A 11 0.95 -7.99 -1.32
C LEU A 11 -0.20 -8.99 -1.53
N LEU A 12 -0.21 -9.72 -2.65
CA LEU A 12 -1.24 -10.73 -2.92
C LEU A 12 -1.20 -11.87 -1.89
N LYS A 13 -0.01 -12.36 -1.53
CA LYS A 13 0.13 -13.34 -0.44
C LYS A 13 -0.34 -12.78 0.90
N LYS A 14 -0.02 -11.52 1.20
CA LYS A 14 -0.50 -10.85 2.42
C LYS A 14 -2.03 -10.64 2.41
N LYS A 15 -2.65 -10.44 1.25
CA LYS A 15 -4.11 -10.37 1.10
C LYS A 15 -4.79 -11.68 1.51
N GLU A 16 -4.18 -12.83 1.22
CA GLU A 16 -4.72 -14.15 1.60
C GLU A 16 -4.79 -14.35 3.12
N THR A 17 -3.96 -13.65 3.90
CA THR A 17 -4.04 -13.67 5.38
C THR A 17 -5.33 -13.04 5.92
N GLY A 18 -6.05 -12.29 5.09
CA GLY A 18 -7.23 -11.53 5.46
C GLY A 18 -6.92 -10.22 6.21
N ALA A 19 -5.67 -9.92 6.56
CA ALA A 19 -5.31 -8.67 7.22
C ALA A 19 -5.42 -7.46 6.28
N PHE A 20 -5.04 -7.60 5.01
CA PHE A 20 -5.07 -6.52 4.01
C PHE A 20 -6.45 -6.47 3.34
N LYS A 21 -7.20 -5.38 3.56
CA LYS A 21 -8.56 -5.19 3.05
C LYS A 21 -8.63 -4.37 1.76
N MET A 22 -7.65 -3.49 1.56
CA MET A 22 -7.50 -2.68 0.34
C MET A 22 -6.02 -2.29 0.18
N GLY A 23 -5.58 -2.16 -1.07
CA GLY A 23 -4.26 -1.63 -1.42
C GLY A 23 -4.33 -0.94 -2.78
N GLY A 24 -3.55 0.12 -2.96
CA GLY A 24 -3.52 0.88 -4.20
C GLY A 24 -2.39 1.89 -4.27
N ALA A 25 -2.17 2.45 -5.45
CA ALA A 25 -1.27 3.57 -5.65
C ALA A 25 -1.95 4.87 -5.21
N VAL A 26 -1.17 5.77 -4.59
CA VAL A 26 -1.53 7.18 -4.52
C VAL A 26 -0.88 7.84 -5.71
N LEU A 27 -1.67 8.56 -6.52
CA LEU A 27 -1.20 9.26 -7.71
C LEU A 27 -1.20 10.76 -7.47
N GLU A 28 -0.27 11.48 -8.11
CA GLU A 28 -0.21 12.94 -8.05
C GLU A 28 -1.44 13.59 -8.69
N ASP A 29 -1.91 13.01 -9.80
CA ASP A 29 -3.04 13.47 -10.60
C ASP A 29 -3.92 12.29 -11.03
N ILE A 30 -5.13 12.58 -11.51
CA ILE A 30 -5.97 11.58 -12.20
C ILE A 30 -5.25 11.17 -13.50
N PRO A 31 -4.98 9.87 -13.72
CA PRO A 31 -4.30 9.42 -14.94
C PRO A 31 -5.20 9.61 -16.18
N ALA A 32 -4.59 9.75 -17.34
CA ALA A 32 -5.32 9.93 -18.60
C ALA A 32 -6.06 8.66 -19.05
N ASP A 33 -5.55 7.49 -18.66
CA ASP A 33 -6.04 6.16 -18.97
C ASP A 33 -5.56 5.14 -17.92
N GLU A 34 -5.83 3.86 -18.14
CA GLU A 34 -5.44 2.76 -17.24
C GLU A 34 -4.00 2.27 -17.48
N GLU A 35 -3.27 2.85 -18.43
CA GLU A 35 -1.89 2.43 -18.71
C GLU A 35 -0.95 2.92 -17.63
N VAL A 36 -0.04 2.05 -17.16
CA VAL A 36 0.92 2.39 -16.09
C VAL A 36 1.79 3.60 -16.46
N SER A 37 2.02 3.85 -17.74
CA SER A 37 2.78 5.02 -18.22
C SER A 37 2.07 6.36 -17.98
N SER A 38 0.74 6.38 -17.83
CA SER A 38 0.00 7.61 -17.53
C SER A 38 -0.12 7.88 -16.02
N MET A 39 0.28 6.91 -15.19
CA MET A 39 0.21 7.00 -13.72
C MET A 39 1.46 7.68 -13.13
N LYS A 40 1.26 8.87 -12.54
CA LYS A 40 2.29 9.57 -11.75
C LYS A 40 2.20 9.16 -10.29
N PHE A 41 3.04 8.21 -9.87
CA PHE A 41 3.02 7.67 -8.50
C PHE A 41 3.55 8.67 -7.47
N ALA A 42 2.72 8.97 -6.46
CA ALA A 42 3.07 9.76 -5.28
C ALA A 42 3.26 8.88 -4.02
N GLY A 43 2.79 7.63 -4.05
CA GLY A 43 2.94 6.71 -2.92
C GLY A 43 2.00 5.52 -3.00
N SER A 44 1.62 4.99 -1.85
CA SER A 44 0.75 3.83 -1.74
C SER A 44 -0.23 4.00 -0.58
N THR A 45 -1.42 3.45 -0.74
CA THR A 45 -2.46 3.42 0.29
C THR A 45 -2.77 1.97 0.64
N LEU A 46 -3.00 1.71 1.92
CA LEU A 46 -3.33 0.39 2.46
C LEU A 46 -4.41 0.55 3.52
N VAL A 47 -5.40 -0.34 3.50
CA VAL A 47 -6.33 -0.53 4.62
C VAL A 47 -6.04 -1.92 5.19
N VAL A 48 -5.59 -1.96 6.45
CA VAL A 48 -5.19 -3.18 7.13
C VAL A 48 -5.92 -3.32 8.46
N VAL A 49 -6.23 -4.56 8.83
CA VAL A 49 -6.71 -4.92 10.17
C VAL A 49 -5.50 -5.34 11.00
N ALA A 50 -5.26 -4.64 12.10
CA ALA A 50 -4.16 -4.89 13.02
C ALA A 50 -4.52 -4.41 14.43
N GLU A 51 -3.84 -4.94 15.44
CA GLU A 51 -4.12 -4.66 16.86
C GLU A 51 -3.45 -3.37 17.36
N SER A 52 -2.47 -2.83 16.61
CA SER A 52 -1.76 -1.61 16.97
C SER A 52 -1.05 -0.99 15.76
N ARG A 53 -0.58 0.26 15.90
CA ARG A 53 0.32 0.90 14.92
C ARG A 53 1.59 0.08 14.69
N GLN A 54 2.16 -0.49 15.75
CA GLN A 54 3.39 -1.28 15.64
C GLN A 54 3.14 -2.57 14.85
N ALA A 55 2.00 -3.24 15.05
CA ALA A 55 1.62 -4.40 14.25
C ALA A 55 1.48 -4.06 12.75
N VAL A 56 0.98 -2.87 12.41
CA VAL A 56 0.97 -2.40 11.01
C VAL A 56 2.39 -2.27 10.47
N ILE A 57 3.30 -1.64 11.22
CA ILE A 57 4.71 -1.48 10.83
C ILE A 57 5.35 -2.86 10.62
N ASP A 58 5.15 -3.80 11.54
CA ASP A 58 5.70 -5.15 11.45
C ASP A 58 5.17 -5.93 10.24
N LEU A 59 3.92 -5.71 9.84
CA LEU A 59 3.34 -6.31 8.63
C LEU A 59 3.98 -5.80 7.33
N ILE A 60 4.50 -4.56 7.31
CA ILE A 60 4.99 -3.91 6.08
C ILE A 60 6.50 -3.69 6.05
N LYS A 61 7.22 -3.76 7.17
CA LYS A 61 8.68 -3.51 7.24
C LYS A 61 9.52 -4.40 6.34
N ASP A 62 9.02 -5.59 6.04
CA ASP A 62 9.70 -6.55 5.18
C ASP A 62 9.37 -6.42 3.69
N ASP A 63 8.49 -5.47 3.33
CA ASP A 63 8.14 -5.20 1.94
C ASP A 63 9.36 -4.74 1.13
N ILE A 64 9.41 -5.12 -0.15
CA ILE A 64 10.50 -4.72 -1.03
C ILE A 64 10.54 -3.20 -1.21
N TYR A 65 9.41 -2.50 -1.14
CA TYR A 65 9.41 -1.04 -1.20
C TYR A 65 10.07 -0.40 0.02
N VAL A 66 9.97 -1.01 1.20
CA VAL A 66 10.76 -0.57 2.36
C VAL A 66 12.23 -0.89 2.15
N LYS A 67 12.54 -2.15 1.81
CA LYS A 67 13.92 -2.63 1.67
C LYS A 67 14.71 -1.94 0.55
N SER A 68 14.03 -1.47 -0.49
CA SER A 68 14.63 -0.76 -1.62
C SER A 68 14.60 0.77 -1.48
N GLY A 69 14.08 1.31 -0.36
CA GLY A 69 14.02 2.74 -0.11
C GLY A 69 12.95 3.48 -0.91
N VAL A 70 12.01 2.76 -1.55
CA VAL A 70 10.83 3.35 -2.19
C VAL A 70 9.86 3.92 -1.15
N TRP A 71 9.66 3.20 -0.04
CA TRP A 71 8.90 3.66 1.11
C TRP A 71 9.84 4.05 2.25
N ASP A 72 9.67 5.26 2.73
CA ASP A 72 10.26 5.74 3.97
C ASP A 72 9.27 5.44 5.12
N LEU A 73 9.53 4.37 5.88
CA LEU A 73 8.64 3.96 6.97
C LEU A 73 8.61 4.95 8.14
N GLU A 74 9.67 5.71 8.36
CA GLU A 74 9.70 6.72 9.42
C GLU A 74 8.73 7.85 9.10
N LYS A 75 8.56 8.16 7.80
CA LYS A 75 7.59 9.15 7.31
C LYS A 75 6.21 8.56 6.99
N ALA A 76 6.00 7.26 7.21
CA ALA A 76 4.72 6.63 6.92
C ALA A 76 3.60 7.21 7.82
N GLN A 77 2.54 7.66 7.16
CA GLN A 77 1.37 8.16 7.83
C GLN A 77 0.41 6.99 8.10
N ILE A 78 0.17 6.68 9.37
CA ILE A 78 -0.63 5.54 9.82
C ILE A 78 -1.65 6.05 10.81
N TRP A 79 -2.94 5.87 10.49
CA TRP A 79 -4.05 6.32 11.32
C TRP A 79 -5.01 5.18 11.61
N ALA A 80 -5.63 5.22 12.79
CA ALA A 80 -6.79 4.39 13.06
C ALA A 80 -7.98 4.93 12.24
N ALA A 81 -8.65 4.05 11.52
CA ALA A 81 -9.78 4.41 10.67
C ALA A 81 -10.98 3.52 10.98
N LYS A 82 -12.16 4.14 11.12
CA LYS A 82 -13.44 3.45 11.16
C LYS A 82 -14.19 3.79 9.88
N ILE A 83 -14.28 2.81 8.99
CA ILE A 83 -14.81 3.01 7.64
C ILE A 83 -16.34 2.85 7.67
N ALA A 84 -17.07 3.88 7.24
CA ALA A 84 -18.55 3.87 7.25
C ALA A 84 -19.15 3.09 6.05
N PHE A 85 -18.51 3.16 4.89
CA PHE A 85 -18.88 2.44 3.67
C PHE A 85 -17.60 2.13 2.88
N ARG A 86 -17.60 1.03 2.12
CA ARG A 86 -16.54 0.69 1.19
C ARG A 86 -17.11 -0.12 0.05
N ASP A 87 -17.35 0.56 -1.06
CA ASP A 87 -17.66 -0.07 -2.34
C ASP A 87 -16.36 -0.21 -3.15
N PRO A 88 -16.28 -1.20 -4.07
CA PRO A 88 -15.10 -1.44 -4.90
C PRO A 88 -14.67 -0.24 -5.75
#